data_AF-A0A8I1Y5G8-F1
#
_entry.id   AF-A0A8I1Y5G8-F1
#
_cell.length_a   1.000
_cell.length_b   1.000
_cell.length_c   1.000
_cell.angle_alpha   90.00
_cell.angle_beta   90.00
_cell.angle_gamma   90.00
#
_symmetry.space_group_name_H-M   'P 1'
#
loop_
_entity.id
_entity.type
_entity.pdbx_description
1 polymer ?
#
loop_
_entity_poly.entity_id
_entity_poly.type
_entity_poly.pdbx_seq_one_letter_code
_entity_poly.pdbx_strand_id
1 'polypeptide(L)'
;MSLDPNYTGNPDGGGNVKPISYKYAPSGAAIPVYTNVDVGGATWNVFEGENRHKVISFLRTSKTNSGTVDIKSVLQWIKSKGYFGEINVGNVQYGVEITSSPGGVNFHFSNWTLTSIIAP
;
A
#
# COMPACT_ATOMS: atom_id res chain seq x y z
N MET A 1 4.65 -1.46 -5.98
CA MET A 1 3.39 -1.45 -5.19
C MET A 1 3.66 -0.74 -3.86
N SER A 2 2.65 -0.15 -3.23
CA SER A 2 2.71 0.32 -1.83
C SER A 2 1.70 -0.43 -0.96
N LEU A 3 2.03 -0.60 0.32
CA LEU A 3 1.16 -1.16 1.35
C LEU A 3 1.14 -0.15 2.50
N ASP A 4 -0.01 0.47 2.74
CA ASP A 4 -0.13 1.62 3.65
C ASP A 4 -0.89 1.16 4.91
N PRO A 5 -0.20 0.74 5.99
CA PRO A 5 -0.84 0.24 7.21
C PRO A 5 -1.37 1.36 8.10
N ASN A 6 -0.78 2.56 8.02
CA ASN A 6 -1.24 3.76 8.70
C ASN A 6 -0.89 5.01 7.89
N TYR A 7 -1.76 6.01 7.91
CA TYR A 7 -1.71 7.21 7.07
C TYR A 7 -2.71 8.25 7.58
N THR A 8 -2.52 9.53 7.21
CA THR A 8 -3.39 10.64 7.68
C THR A 8 -4.66 10.83 6.84
N GLY A 9 -4.71 10.27 5.62
CA GLY A 9 -5.90 10.23 4.77
C GLY A 9 -6.90 9.14 5.19
N ASN A 10 -7.80 8.77 4.29
CA ASN A 10 -8.85 7.77 4.54
C ASN A 10 -8.74 6.57 3.59
N PRO A 11 -9.18 5.36 4.02
CA PRO A 11 -9.11 4.15 3.19
C PRO A 11 -9.95 4.22 1.91
N ASP A 12 -10.90 5.15 1.83
CA ASP A 12 -11.73 5.40 0.64
C ASP A 12 -11.01 6.25 -0.44
N GLY A 13 -9.73 6.60 -0.22
CA GLY A 13 -8.95 7.41 -1.15
C GLY A 13 -9.10 8.93 -0.93
N GLY A 14 -9.87 9.35 0.07
CA GLY A 14 -10.01 10.75 0.48
C GLY A 14 -8.97 11.21 1.52
N GLY A 15 -9.06 12.47 1.92
CA GLY A 15 -8.23 13.06 2.98
C GLY A 15 -7.06 13.91 2.48
N ASN A 16 -6.17 14.29 3.41
CA ASN A 16 -5.06 15.20 3.15
C ASN A 16 -3.90 14.56 2.34
N VAL A 17 -3.76 13.24 2.43
CA VAL A 17 -2.92 12.41 1.54
C VAL A 17 -3.84 11.42 0.82
N LYS A 18 -3.50 11.10 -0.43
CA LYS A 18 -4.28 10.20 -1.30
C LYS A 18 -3.31 9.29 -2.06
N PRO A 19 -3.70 8.04 -2.37
CA PRO A 19 -2.87 7.16 -3.18
C PRO A 19 -2.74 7.69 -4.61
N ILE A 20 -1.68 7.29 -5.31
CA ILE A 20 -1.55 7.53 -6.75
C ILE A 20 -2.70 6.79 -7.46
N SER A 21 -3.51 7.53 -8.22
CA SER A 21 -4.66 6.98 -8.93
C SER A 21 -4.87 7.61 -10.31
N TYR A 22 -5.39 6.82 -11.25
CA TYR A 22 -5.89 7.31 -12.54
C TYR A 22 -7.21 8.06 -12.44
N LYS A 23 -8.04 7.75 -11.42
CA LYS A 23 -9.42 8.24 -11.32
C LYS A 23 -9.70 8.86 -9.96
N TYR A 24 -10.36 10.00 -9.99
CA TYR A 24 -10.78 10.74 -8.80
C TYR A 24 -12.27 11.08 -8.89
N ALA A 25 -12.97 10.99 -7.77
CA ALA A 25 -14.35 11.42 -7.63
C ALA A 25 -14.44 12.97 -7.63
N PRO A 26 -15.64 13.56 -7.82
CA PRO A 26 -15.81 15.02 -7.72
C PRO A 26 -15.36 15.63 -6.38
N SER A 27 -15.38 14.85 -5.30
CA SER A 27 -14.82 15.24 -3.99
C SER A 27 -13.30 15.34 -3.96
N GLY A 28 -12.63 14.90 -5.03
CA GLY A 28 -11.18 14.75 -5.12
C GLY A 28 -10.63 13.47 -4.51
N ALA A 29 -11.47 12.58 -3.95
CA ALA A 29 -11.03 11.28 -3.45
C ALA A 29 -10.58 10.38 -4.61
N ALA A 30 -9.46 9.66 -4.46
CA ALA A 30 -9.07 8.62 -5.40
C ALA A 30 -10.14 7.53 -5.44
N ILE A 31 -10.42 6.95 -6.60
CA ILE A 31 -11.40 5.87 -6.74
C ILE A 31 -10.67 4.51 -6.69
N PRO A 32 -11.02 3.62 -5.75
CA PRO A 32 -10.42 2.29 -5.68
C PRO A 32 -10.84 1.43 -6.89
N VAL A 33 -9.90 0.63 -7.39
CA VAL A 33 -10.17 -0.38 -8.43
C VAL A 33 -10.66 -1.70 -7.82
N TYR A 34 -10.33 -1.96 -6.55
CA TYR A 34 -10.90 -3.06 -5.75
C TYR A 34 -11.12 -2.59 -4.32
N THR A 35 -12.19 -3.04 -3.68
CA THR A 35 -12.54 -2.69 -2.30
C THR A 35 -12.61 -3.92 -1.41
N ASN A 36 -12.21 -3.78 -0.14
CA ASN A 36 -12.30 -4.83 0.89
C ASN A 36 -11.62 -6.16 0.49
N VAL A 37 -10.45 -6.08 -0.14
CA VAL A 37 -9.65 -7.25 -0.52
C VAL A 37 -8.96 -7.82 0.72
N ASP A 38 -9.28 -9.05 1.10
CA ASP A 38 -8.58 -9.78 2.17
C ASP A 38 -7.41 -10.58 1.59
N VAL A 39 -6.18 -10.12 1.84
CA VAL A 39 -4.95 -10.74 1.34
C VAL A 39 -3.77 -10.37 2.23
N GLY A 40 -2.83 -11.29 2.38
CA GLY A 40 -1.57 -11.03 3.10
C GLY A 40 -1.76 -10.76 4.60
N GLY A 41 -2.89 -11.16 5.19
CA GLY A 41 -3.20 -10.99 6.61
C GLY A 41 -3.90 -9.68 6.97
N ALA A 42 -4.45 -8.95 6.01
CA ALA A 42 -5.25 -7.76 6.26
C ALA A 42 -6.25 -7.49 5.12
N THR A 43 -7.20 -6.60 5.40
CA THR A 43 -8.17 -6.10 4.43
C THR A 43 -7.74 -4.74 3.87
N TRP A 44 -7.81 -4.59 2.54
CA TRP A 44 -7.30 -3.43 1.81
C TRP A 44 -8.30 -2.88 0.80
N ASN A 45 -8.25 -1.57 0.58
CA ASN A 45 -8.75 -0.95 -0.65
C ASN A 45 -7.56 -0.72 -1.59
N VAL A 46 -7.74 -1.07 -2.87
CA VAL A 46 -6.66 -1.11 -3.86
C VAL A 46 -6.89 -0.03 -4.91
N PHE A 47 -5.83 0.74 -5.19
CA PHE A 47 -5.82 1.85 -6.12
C PHE A 47 -4.76 1.61 -7.20
N GLU A 48 -5.02 2.13 -8.40
CA GLU A 48 -4.12 1.99 -9.54
C GLU A 48 -3.87 3.36 -10.17
N GLY A 49 -2.60 3.68 -10.42
CA GLY A 49 -2.18 4.84 -11.19
C GLY A 49 -0.78 4.69 -11.80
N GLU A 50 -0.20 5.81 -12.21
CA GLU A 50 1.08 5.88 -12.91
C GLU A 50 1.92 7.05 -12.37
N ASN A 51 3.20 6.81 -12.09
CA ASN A 51 4.18 7.87 -11.86
C ASN A 51 5.53 7.46 -12.45
N ARG A 52 5.71 7.67 -13.76
CA ARG A 52 6.82 7.14 -14.59
C ARG A 52 6.89 5.60 -14.69
N HIS A 53 6.10 4.90 -13.89
CA HIS A 53 5.86 3.46 -13.91
C HIS A 53 4.51 3.18 -13.23
N LYS A 54 3.96 1.98 -13.45
CA LYS A 54 2.68 1.56 -12.85
C LYS A 54 2.78 1.42 -11.34
N VAL A 55 1.82 2.00 -10.64
CA VAL A 55 1.71 1.95 -9.17
C VAL A 55 0.40 1.29 -8.78
N ILE A 56 0.50 0.24 -7.97
CA ILE A 56 -0.63 -0.39 -7.27
C ILE A 56 -0.46 -0.10 -5.79
N SER A 57 -1.42 0.60 -5.19
CA SER A 57 -1.39 1.03 -3.79
C SER A 57 -2.50 0.35 -3.00
N PHE A 58 -2.16 -0.22 -1.84
CA PHE A 58 -3.09 -0.86 -0.93
C PHE A 58 -3.20 -0.04 0.34
N LEU A 59 -4.37 0.54 0.60
CA LEU A 59 -4.67 1.20 1.88
C LEU A 59 -5.41 0.24 2.79
N ARG A 60 -4.84 -0.02 3.98
CA ARG A 60 -5.47 -0.91 4.95
C ARG A 60 -6.78 -0.32 5.45
N THR A 61 -7.87 -1.07 5.45
CA THR A 61 -9.19 -0.56 5.84
C THR A 61 -9.29 -0.25 7.34
N SER A 62 -8.56 -1.00 8.17
CA SER A 62 -8.33 -0.69 9.59
C SER A 62 -6.86 -0.40 9.83
N LYS A 63 -6.54 0.86 10.13
CA LYS A 63 -5.15 1.33 10.35
C LYS A 63 -4.52 0.63 11.56
N THR A 64 -3.21 0.39 11.50
CA THR A 64 -2.43 -0.16 12.62
C THR A 64 -0.99 0.34 12.62
N ASN A 65 -0.38 0.40 13.80
CA ASN A 65 1.04 0.72 13.99
C ASN A 65 1.93 -0.54 14.13
N SER A 66 1.34 -1.73 14.14
CA SER A 66 2.06 -2.99 14.27
C SER A 66 1.34 -4.12 13.52
N GLY A 67 2.12 -5.07 13.02
CA GLY A 67 1.61 -6.27 12.35
C GLY A 67 2.63 -6.90 11.42
N THR A 68 2.21 -7.98 10.79
CA THR A 68 2.96 -8.70 9.76
C THR A 68 2.13 -8.72 8.48
N VAL A 69 2.78 -8.62 7.33
CA VAL A 69 2.12 -8.77 6.03
C VAL A 69 2.85 -9.85 5.23
N ASP A 70 2.10 -10.81 4.70
CA ASP A 70 2.63 -11.77 3.74
C ASP A 70 2.70 -11.13 2.34
N ILE A 71 3.87 -10.57 2.03
CA ILE A 71 4.16 -9.89 0.76
C ILE A 71 4.03 -10.86 -0.42
N LYS A 72 4.37 -12.15 -0.25
CA LYS A 72 4.30 -13.13 -1.34
C LYS A 72 2.85 -13.34 -1.77
N SER A 73 1.94 -13.51 -0.81
CA SER A 73 0.51 -13.65 -1.08
C SER A 73 -0.06 -12.41 -1.77
N VAL A 74 0.34 -11.20 -1.36
CA VAL A 74 -0.08 -9.95 -2.03
C VAL A 74 0.42 -9.92 -3.49
N LEU A 75 1.70 -10.21 -3.73
CA LEU A 75 2.25 -10.21 -5.08
C LEU A 75 1.58 -11.25 -5.98
N GLN A 76 1.28 -12.44 -5.45
CA GLN A 76 0.53 -13.47 -6.17
C GLN A 76 -0.90 -13.01 -6.49
N TRP A 77 -1.56 -12.29 -5.56
CA TRP A 77 -2.86 -11.69 -5.84
C TRP A 77 -2.78 -10.65 -6.96
N ILE A 78 -1.80 -9.74 -6.95
CA ILE A 78 -1.61 -8.73 -8.01
C ILE A 78 -1.36 -9.42 -9.36
N LYS A 79 -0.51 -10.45 -9.38
CA LYS A 79 -0.27 -11.29 -10.57
C LYS A 79 -1.56 -11.92 -11.09
N SER A 80 -2.40 -12.46 -10.20
CA SER A 80 -3.69 -13.07 -10.59
C SER A 80 -4.67 -12.09 -11.23
N LYS A 81 -4.49 -10.79 -10.99
CA LYS A 81 -5.26 -9.71 -11.65
C LYS A 81 -4.66 -9.28 -12.99
N GLY A 82 -3.55 -9.88 -13.43
CA GLY A 82 -2.94 -9.62 -14.72
C GLY A 82 -2.06 -8.37 -14.78
N TYR A 83 -1.70 -7.78 -13.64
CA TYR A 83 -0.85 -6.57 -13.60
C TYR A 83 0.60 -6.84 -14.00
N PHE A 84 1.10 -8.05 -13.78
CA PHE A 84 2.42 -8.52 -14.19
C PHE A 84 2.46 -10.06 -14.30
N GLY A 85 3.50 -10.59 -14.95
CA GLY A 85 3.76 -12.03 -15.10
C GLY A 85 4.62 -12.61 -13.96
N GLU A 86 5.66 -13.37 -14.29
CA GLU A 86 6.70 -13.66 -13.29
C GLU A 86 7.60 -12.44 -13.12
N ILE A 87 7.96 -12.13 -11.88
CA ILE A 87 8.85 -11.01 -11.56
C ILE A 87 9.95 -11.45 -10.61
N ASN A 88 11.14 -10.88 -10.79
CA ASN A 88 12.17 -10.89 -9.77
C ASN A 88 11.93 -9.71 -8.83
N VAL A 89 11.62 -9.98 -7.56
CA VAL A 89 11.44 -8.92 -6.56
C VAL A 89 12.80 -8.29 -6.26
N GLY A 90 12.95 -7.00 -6.54
CA GLY A 90 14.19 -6.28 -6.31
C GLY A 90 14.39 -5.87 -4.85
N ASN A 91 13.55 -4.97 -4.35
CA ASN A 91 13.67 -4.42 -3.00
C ASN A 91 12.33 -4.45 -2.26
N VAL A 92 12.41 -4.66 -0.95
CA VAL A 92 11.33 -4.40 0.00
C VAL A 92 11.77 -3.24 0.87
N GLN A 93 10.98 -2.17 0.88
CA GLN A 93 11.26 -0.93 1.61
C GLN A 93 10.13 -0.64 2.59
N TYR A 94 10.44 0.07 3.67
CA TYR A 94 9.46 0.54 4.65
C TYR A 94 9.90 1.88 5.22
N GLY A 95 8.94 2.78 5.39
CA GLY A 95 9.22 4.15 5.81
C GLY A 95 7.94 4.98 5.86
N VAL A 96 8.10 6.30 5.82
CA VAL A 96 7.01 7.27 5.83
C VAL A 96 7.14 8.26 4.67
N GLU A 97 6.07 8.48 3.93
CA GLU A 97 5.98 9.51 2.90
C GLU A 97 5.38 10.79 3.50
N ILE A 98 6.24 11.73 3.89
CA ILE A 98 5.82 12.96 4.57
C ILE A 98 5.44 14.02 3.54
N THR A 99 4.14 14.32 3.42
CA THR A 99 3.67 15.49 2.66
C THR A 99 3.85 16.79 3.45
N SER A 100 3.63 16.74 4.77
CA SER A 100 3.80 17.89 5.65
C SER A 100 4.01 17.46 7.09
N SER A 101 4.90 18.14 7.81
CA SER A 101 5.15 17.96 9.25
C SER A 101 5.60 19.28 9.91
N PRO A 102 4.73 20.30 9.96
CA PRO A 102 5.10 21.61 10.51
C PRO A 102 5.53 21.49 11.98
N GLY A 103 6.61 22.16 12.37
CA GLY A 103 7.19 22.05 13.71
C GLY A 103 8.01 20.78 13.96
N GLY A 104 8.09 19.87 12.98
CA GLY A 104 8.81 18.60 13.09
C GLY A 104 7.99 17.55 13.85
N VAL A 105 7.98 16.32 13.33
CA VAL A 105 7.34 15.17 14.00
C VAL A 105 8.27 13.97 13.93
N ASN A 106 8.19 13.10 14.93
CA ASN A 106 9.04 11.91 15.02
C ASN A 106 8.27 10.66 14.59
N PHE A 107 8.89 9.84 13.75
CA PHE A 107 8.42 8.51 13.39
C PHE A 107 9.39 7.47 13.93
N HIS A 108 8.93 6.64 14.85
CA HIS A 108 9.76 5.63 15.51
C HIS A 108 9.38 4.23 15.04
N PHE A 109 10.33 3.52 14.43
CA PHE A 109 10.17 2.15 13.99
C PHE A 109 10.86 1.20 14.97
N SER A 110 10.12 0.74 15.99
CA SER A 110 10.70 -0.06 17.08
C SER A 110 11.22 -1.42 16.61
N ASN A 111 10.64 -1.98 15.55
CA ASN A 111 11.07 -3.24 14.95
C ASN A 111 10.66 -3.27 13.48
N TRP A 112 11.61 -3.63 12.61
CA TRP A 112 11.34 -3.93 11.21
C TRP A 112 12.20 -5.11 10.77
N THR A 113 11.55 -6.18 10.35
CA THR A 113 12.21 -7.42 9.91
C THR A 113 11.64 -7.87 8.59
N LEU A 114 12.50 -8.44 7.74
CA LEU A 114 12.12 -9.09 6.50
C LEU A 114 12.54 -10.55 6.57
N THR A 115 11.58 -11.45 6.43
CA THR A 115 11.84 -12.89 6.34
C THR A 115 11.60 -13.34 4.91
N SER A 116 12.66 -13.81 4.25
CA SER A 116 12.56 -14.50 2.97
C SER A 116 12.65 -16.00 3.23
N ILE A 117 11.57 -16.73 2.94
CA ILE A 117 11.58 -18.19 2.97
C ILE A 117 11.67 -18.63 1.52
N ILE A 118 12.84 -19.14 1.14
CA ILE A 118 12.97 -19.97 -0.06
C ILE A 118 12.34 -21.30 0.32
N ALA A 119 11.17 -21.61 -0.24
CA ALA A 119 10.66 -22.98 -0.13
C ALA A 119 11.69 -23.90 -0.81
N PRO A 120 12.10 -25.01 -0.16
CA PRO A 120 13.08 -25.93 -0.71
C PRO A 120 12.65 -26.50 -2.07
#